data_AF-A0A0P8BJB9-F1
#
_entry.id   AF-A0A0P8BJB9-F1
#
_cell.length_a   1.000
_cell.length_b   1.000
_cell.length_c   1.000
_cell.angle_alpha   90.00
_cell.angle_beta   90.00
_cell.angle_gamma   90.00
#
_symmetry.space_group_name_H-M   'P 1'
#
loop_
_entity.id
_entity.type
_entity.pdbx_description
1 polymer ?
#
loop_
_entity_poly.entity_id
_entity_poly.type
_entity_poly.pdbx_seq_one_letter_code
_entity_poly.pdbx_strand_id
1 'polypeptide(L)'
;MFARKIVSMAPASGQEAQGNVESAICEALQALARGEAPDTSALPAQVVTHLNALASEIRVRDARELENTVAFSMQASESMTAIARATGEVRAVDRDAQAMSAAVEQLDASIREINGFAARSIEALDNCVSEASGGLEAVRTARRETRSIGEAFATIDERVRALENAAQQITQIVDTIAAIAGQTNLLALNATIEAARAGEAGRGFAVVAGEVKNLSGQTARATEDIRARIDNLQSEVTAIRGAVEHATESVSAGVGAADQAEHSVEATAGEVSQSHGLVGEIARAIAEQSSATAELAQGVMRIASDARQARERTEAVVAAAAGSEAVIGSSLQELGKRAIPDYVLHCAKSDHLIWKKRLAGMLVGVAQLEESELSDHKACRLGKWYEAARADYSRYPAFVALEAPHARVHDAGKRAARAFNAGDLAAAELAFRELEEASGAVISALDDLIAQTSAAPGRGHAAMIA
;
A
#
# COMPACT_ATOMS: atom_id res chain seq x y z
N MET A 1 36.25 -70.80 -68.78
CA MET A 1 36.57 -72.12 -69.35
C MET A 1 36.40 -73.15 -68.23
N PHE A 2 35.56 -74.16 -68.46
CA PHE A 2 35.36 -75.38 -67.63
C PHE A 2 34.72 -75.19 -66.24
N ALA A 3 33.42 -75.46 -66.02
CA ALA A 3 32.63 -76.69 -66.21
C ALA A 3 32.87 -77.78 -65.16
N ARG A 4 31.87 -77.93 -64.27
CA ARG A 4 31.27 -79.16 -63.71
C ARG A 4 32.09 -80.46 -63.74
N LYS A 5 32.37 -80.99 -62.54
CA LYS A 5 32.16 -82.37 -62.03
C LYS A 5 32.93 -82.40 -60.69
N ILE A 6 32.39 -82.83 -59.56
CA ILE A 6 31.90 -84.18 -59.24
C ILE A 6 30.92 -84.03 -58.06
N VAL A 7 29.67 -84.44 -58.25
CA VAL A 7 28.77 -84.84 -57.17
C VAL A 7 28.87 -86.36 -57.12
N SER A 8 29.34 -86.93 -56.00
CA SER A 8 29.05 -88.31 -55.61
C SER A 8 29.56 -88.59 -54.20
N MET A 9 28.60 -88.89 -53.31
CA MET A 9 28.75 -89.71 -52.09
C MET A 9 29.50 -89.09 -50.90
N ALA A 10 28.78 -88.23 -50.16
CA ALA A 10 28.92 -88.07 -48.72
C ALA A 10 27.58 -88.45 -48.07
N PRO A 11 27.55 -89.04 -46.86
CA PRO A 11 26.32 -89.58 -46.29
C PRO A 11 25.33 -88.45 -45.99
N ALA A 12 24.04 -88.67 -46.32
CA ALA A 12 22.94 -87.72 -46.10
C ALA A 12 22.75 -87.31 -44.61
N SER A 13 23.45 -87.95 -43.67
CA SER A 13 23.43 -87.63 -42.24
C SER A 13 24.19 -86.34 -41.86
N GLY A 14 25.08 -85.83 -42.71
CA GLY A 14 25.86 -84.61 -42.42
C GLY A 14 25.14 -83.29 -42.73
N GLN A 15 24.29 -83.26 -43.76
CA GLN A 15 23.56 -82.05 -44.18
C GLN A 15 22.34 -81.76 -43.30
N GLU A 16 21.64 -82.78 -42.80
CA GLU A 16 20.56 -82.60 -41.81
C GLU A 16 21.08 -82.11 -40.46
N ALA A 17 22.24 -82.60 -40.02
CA ALA A 17 22.89 -82.14 -38.79
C ALA A 17 23.42 -80.70 -38.91
N GLN A 18 23.94 -80.29 -40.08
CA GLN A 18 24.38 -78.91 -40.33
C GLN A 18 23.22 -77.91 -40.44
N GLY A 19 22.11 -78.27 -41.11
CA GLY A 19 20.91 -77.42 -41.18
C GLY A 19 20.23 -77.21 -39.82
N ASN A 20 20.34 -78.21 -38.92
CA ASN A 20 19.82 -78.12 -37.55
C ASN A 20 20.63 -77.12 -36.69
N VAL A 21 21.96 -77.09 -36.82
CA VAL A 21 22.82 -76.15 -36.09
C VAL A 21 22.63 -74.70 -36.56
N GLU A 22 22.46 -74.47 -37.87
CA GLU A 22 22.21 -73.11 -38.40
C GLU A 22 20.88 -72.53 -37.91
N SER A 23 19.82 -73.35 -37.89
CA SER A 23 18.52 -72.97 -37.32
C SER A 23 18.64 -72.65 -35.82
N ALA A 24 19.33 -73.49 -35.05
CA ALA A 24 19.55 -73.28 -33.62
C ALA A 24 20.36 -72.01 -33.32
N ILE A 25 21.34 -71.65 -34.17
CA ILE A 25 22.07 -70.37 -34.05
C ILE A 25 21.13 -69.19 -34.35
N CYS A 26 20.29 -69.28 -35.38
CA CYS A 26 19.33 -68.22 -35.70
C CYS A 26 18.33 -67.99 -34.56
N GLU A 27 17.79 -69.06 -33.98
CA GLU A 27 16.89 -69.00 -32.83
C GLU A 27 17.60 -68.42 -31.59
N ALA A 28 18.84 -68.83 -31.31
CA ALA A 28 19.64 -68.27 -30.24
C ALA A 28 19.93 -66.76 -30.44
N LEU A 29 20.23 -66.32 -31.66
CA LEU A 29 20.43 -64.90 -31.97
C LEU A 29 19.12 -64.09 -31.85
N GLN A 30 17.98 -64.67 -32.22
CA GLN A 30 16.67 -64.04 -32.03
C GLN A 30 16.29 -63.92 -30.55
N ALA A 31 16.58 -64.95 -29.74
CA ALA A 31 16.41 -64.89 -28.29
C ALA A 31 17.28 -63.78 -27.68
N LEU A 32 18.56 -63.69 -28.08
CA LEU A 32 19.46 -62.61 -27.67
C LEU A 32 18.96 -61.21 -28.07
N ALA A 33 18.37 -61.07 -29.26
CA ALA A 33 17.79 -59.80 -29.71
C ALA A 33 16.57 -59.38 -28.86
N ARG A 34 15.86 -60.34 -28.27
CA ARG A 34 14.78 -60.12 -27.30
C ARG A 34 15.27 -60.03 -25.84
N GLY A 35 16.58 -60.18 -25.60
CA GLY A 35 17.15 -60.22 -24.24
C GLY A 35 16.90 -61.52 -23.48
N GLU A 36 16.37 -62.55 -24.14
CA GLU A 36 16.09 -63.87 -23.57
C GLU A 36 17.37 -64.73 -23.51
N ALA A 37 17.41 -65.71 -22.61
CA ALA A 37 18.48 -66.70 -22.59
C ALA A 37 18.40 -67.59 -23.86
N PRO A 38 19.47 -67.67 -24.67
CA PRO A 38 19.45 -68.51 -25.87
C PRO A 38 19.36 -69.99 -25.49
N ASP A 39 18.59 -70.77 -26.25
CA ASP A 39 18.65 -72.23 -26.13
C ASP A 39 19.98 -72.73 -26.71
N THR A 40 20.82 -73.29 -25.85
CA THR A 40 22.14 -73.78 -26.20
C THR A 40 22.20 -75.31 -26.32
N SER A 41 21.08 -76.00 -26.13
CA SER A 41 21.02 -77.48 -26.04
C SER A 41 21.51 -78.20 -27.29
N ALA A 42 21.31 -77.60 -28.47
CA ALA A 42 21.69 -78.15 -29.77
C ALA A 42 23.00 -77.58 -30.35
N LEU A 43 23.75 -76.78 -29.59
CA LEU A 43 24.89 -76.00 -30.10
C LEU A 43 26.27 -76.54 -29.69
N PRO A 44 27.32 -76.40 -30.54
CA PRO A 44 28.69 -76.74 -30.18
C PRO A 44 29.23 -75.91 -29.00
N ALA A 45 30.02 -76.53 -28.11
CA ALA A 45 30.51 -75.90 -26.87
C ALA A 45 31.23 -74.54 -27.05
N GLN A 46 31.99 -74.36 -28.14
CA GLN A 46 32.64 -73.08 -28.46
C GLN A 46 31.61 -71.99 -28.79
N VAL A 47 30.58 -72.33 -29.57
CA VAL A 47 29.47 -71.42 -29.91
C VAL A 47 28.67 -71.06 -28.66
N VAL A 48 28.39 -72.04 -27.80
CA VAL A 48 27.74 -71.82 -26.49
C VAL A 48 28.53 -70.84 -25.62
N THR A 49 29.86 -70.97 -25.59
CA THR A 49 30.73 -70.08 -24.78
C THR A 49 30.65 -68.63 -25.28
N HIS A 50 30.76 -68.42 -26.60
CA HIS A 50 30.68 -67.08 -27.19
C HIS A 50 29.27 -66.48 -27.11
N LEU A 51 28.22 -67.28 -27.32
CA LEU A 51 26.83 -66.83 -27.17
C LEU A 51 26.53 -66.44 -25.72
N ASN A 52 27.00 -67.21 -24.73
CA ASN A 52 26.81 -66.87 -23.32
C ASN A 52 27.57 -65.60 -22.93
N ALA A 53 28.78 -65.40 -23.45
CA ALA A 53 29.52 -64.15 -23.26
C ALA A 53 28.77 -62.95 -23.87
N LEU A 54 28.30 -63.08 -25.12
CA LEU A 54 27.50 -62.06 -25.79
C LEU A 54 26.17 -61.79 -25.05
N ALA A 55 25.49 -62.83 -24.57
CA ALA A 55 24.28 -62.71 -23.75
C ALA A 55 24.55 -61.91 -22.48
N SER A 56 25.69 -62.15 -21.83
CA SER A 56 26.10 -61.42 -20.64
C SER A 56 26.35 -59.94 -20.94
N GLU A 57 27.08 -59.63 -22.01
CA GLU A 57 27.36 -58.25 -22.43
C GLU A 57 26.07 -57.51 -22.81
N ILE A 58 25.16 -58.13 -23.56
CA ILE A 58 23.86 -57.54 -23.92
C ILE A 58 23.04 -57.25 -22.65
N ARG A 59 22.96 -58.21 -21.70
CA ARG A 59 22.24 -58.00 -20.43
C ARG A 59 22.81 -56.85 -19.62
N VAL A 60 24.14 -56.77 -19.47
CA VAL A 60 24.80 -55.68 -18.74
C VAL A 60 24.55 -54.33 -19.44
N ARG A 61 24.64 -54.29 -20.77
CA ARG A 61 24.39 -53.09 -21.54
C ARG A 61 22.94 -52.62 -21.40
N ASP A 62 21.97 -53.51 -21.58
CA ASP A 62 20.56 -53.18 -21.53
C ASP A 62 20.12 -52.76 -20.11
N ALA A 63 20.65 -53.41 -19.07
CA ALA A 63 20.44 -53.00 -17.67
C ALA A 63 20.99 -51.59 -17.42
N ARG A 64 22.22 -51.30 -17.87
CA ARG A 64 22.82 -49.97 -17.75
C ARG A 64 22.06 -48.91 -18.57
N GLU A 65 21.58 -49.26 -19.76
CA GLU A 65 20.77 -48.36 -20.61
C GLU A 65 19.45 -48.02 -19.92
N LEU A 66 18.79 -48.99 -19.29
CA LEU A 66 17.60 -48.80 -18.49
C LEU A 66 17.85 -47.93 -17.26
N GLU A 67 18.88 -48.24 -16.47
CA GLU A 67 19.28 -47.45 -15.29
C GLU A 67 19.51 -45.98 -15.66
N ASN A 68 20.28 -45.72 -16.72
CA ASN A 68 20.56 -44.37 -17.19
C ASN A 68 19.28 -43.65 -17.67
N THR A 69 18.41 -44.35 -18.42
CA THR A 69 17.17 -43.79 -18.95
C THR A 69 16.21 -43.42 -17.82
N VAL A 70 16.08 -44.29 -16.81
CA VAL A 70 15.27 -44.02 -15.61
C VAL A 70 15.89 -42.89 -14.79
N ALA A 71 17.21 -42.88 -14.56
CA ALA A 71 17.88 -41.79 -13.86
C ALA A 71 17.65 -40.43 -14.53
N PHE A 72 17.75 -40.37 -15.86
CA PHE A 72 17.46 -39.15 -16.62
C PHE A 72 15.98 -38.74 -16.52
N SER A 73 15.06 -39.70 -16.54
CA SER A 73 13.62 -39.47 -16.32
C SER A 73 13.32 -38.86 -14.95
N MET A 74 13.94 -39.42 -13.92
CA MET A 74 13.80 -38.96 -12.54
C MET A 74 14.30 -37.52 -12.41
N GLN A 75 15.51 -37.23 -12.91
CA GLN A 75 16.09 -35.89 -12.88
C GLN A 75 15.28 -34.86 -13.67
N ALA A 76 14.74 -35.24 -14.83
CA ALA A 76 13.86 -34.37 -15.62
C ALA A 76 12.57 -34.03 -14.85
N SER A 77 11.97 -35.01 -14.17
CA SER A 77 10.74 -34.83 -13.38
C SER A 77 10.96 -33.92 -12.16
N GLU A 78 12.09 -34.06 -11.48
CA GLU A 78 12.47 -33.19 -10.37
C GLU A 78 12.73 -31.75 -10.84
N SER A 79 13.45 -31.59 -11.94
CA SER A 79 13.71 -30.26 -12.54
C SER A 79 12.39 -29.57 -12.88
N MET A 80 11.43 -30.31 -13.45
CA MET A 80 10.11 -29.80 -13.79
C MET A 80 9.28 -29.39 -12.58
N THR A 81 9.44 -30.07 -11.44
CA THR A 81 8.81 -29.68 -10.18
C THR A 81 9.34 -28.32 -9.70
N ALA A 82 10.65 -28.07 -9.84
CA ALA A 82 11.24 -26.77 -9.51
C ALA A 82 10.77 -25.66 -10.48
N ILE A 83 10.71 -25.96 -11.78
CA ILE A 83 10.22 -25.03 -12.81
C ILE A 83 8.74 -24.66 -12.59
N ALA A 84 7.92 -25.61 -12.18
CA ALA A 84 6.53 -25.37 -11.82
C ALA A 84 6.42 -24.33 -10.69
N ARG A 85 7.19 -24.49 -9.61
CA ARG A 85 7.25 -23.52 -8.49
C ARG A 85 7.68 -22.12 -8.98
N ALA A 86 8.76 -22.06 -9.76
CA ALA A 86 9.22 -20.80 -10.36
C ALA A 86 8.16 -20.12 -11.25
N THR A 87 7.36 -20.90 -11.99
CA THR A 87 6.24 -20.37 -12.79
C THR A 87 5.19 -19.70 -11.91
N GLY A 88 4.87 -20.32 -10.76
CA GLY A 88 3.93 -19.77 -9.79
C GLY A 88 4.43 -18.45 -9.19
N GLU A 89 5.70 -18.39 -8.81
CA GLU A 89 6.36 -17.18 -8.30
C GLU A 89 6.35 -16.05 -9.33
N VAL A 90 6.71 -16.33 -10.58
CA VAL A 90 6.68 -15.32 -11.66
C VAL A 90 5.27 -14.77 -11.88
N ARG A 91 4.23 -15.61 -11.84
CA ARG A 91 2.83 -15.17 -11.92
C ARG A 91 2.41 -14.32 -10.72
N ALA A 92 2.94 -14.58 -9.53
CA ALA A 92 2.70 -13.73 -8.37
C ALA A 92 3.34 -12.35 -8.57
N VAL A 93 4.60 -12.30 -8.99
CA VAL A 93 5.31 -11.03 -9.29
C VAL A 93 4.60 -10.22 -10.37
N ASP A 94 4.10 -10.85 -11.44
CA ASP A 94 3.34 -10.16 -12.49
C ASP A 94 2.06 -9.52 -11.94
N ARG A 95 1.30 -10.24 -11.10
CA ARG A 95 0.11 -9.69 -10.43
C ARG A 95 0.47 -8.54 -9.48
N ASP A 96 1.53 -8.68 -8.71
CA ASP A 96 2.00 -7.64 -7.78
C ASP A 96 2.42 -6.39 -8.56
N ALA A 97 3.10 -6.54 -9.70
CA ALA A 97 3.46 -5.42 -10.55
C ALA A 97 2.24 -4.67 -11.11
N GLN A 98 1.18 -5.39 -11.51
CA GLN A 98 -0.09 -4.75 -11.93
C GLN A 98 -0.75 -3.98 -10.78
N ALA A 99 -0.81 -4.57 -9.58
CA ALA A 99 -1.36 -3.90 -8.41
C ALA A 99 -0.54 -2.65 -8.03
N MET A 100 0.79 -2.73 -8.11
CA MET A 100 1.68 -1.59 -7.92
C MET A 100 1.43 -0.50 -8.97
N SER A 101 1.19 -0.86 -10.24
CA SER A 101 0.89 0.11 -11.29
C SER A 101 -0.37 0.92 -10.97
N ALA A 102 -1.44 0.24 -10.55
CA ALA A 102 -2.67 0.91 -10.13
C ALA A 102 -2.45 1.83 -8.91
N ALA A 103 -1.63 1.39 -7.94
CA ALA A 103 -1.28 2.21 -6.78
C ALA A 103 -0.48 3.46 -7.17
N VAL A 104 0.44 3.35 -8.13
CA VAL A 104 1.22 4.48 -8.67
C VAL A 104 0.32 5.48 -9.40
N GLU A 105 -0.64 5.02 -10.20
CA GLU A 105 -1.63 5.89 -10.85
C GLU A 105 -2.48 6.65 -9.82
N GLN A 106 -2.89 5.98 -8.74
CA GLN A 106 -3.63 6.61 -7.66
C GLN A 106 -2.77 7.66 -6.92
N LEU A 107 -1.50 7.35 -6.66
CA LEU A 107 -0.56 8.31 -6.06
C LEU A 107 -0.38 9.54 -6.95
N ASP A 108 -0.22 9.38 -8.26
CA ASP A 108 -0.12 10.49 -9.20
C ASP A 108 -1.37 11.39 -9.18
N ALA A 109 -2.57 10.79 -9.12
CA ALA A 109 -3.81 11.54 -8.99
C ALA A 109 -3.86 12.35 -7.69
N SER A 110 -3.49 11.74 -6.56
CA SER A 110 -3.41 12.43 -5.26
C SER A 110 -2.40 13.57 -5.28
N ILE A 111 -1.21 13.38 -5.87
CA ILE A 111 -0.19 14.43 -6.00
C ILE A 111 -0.74 15.64 -6.79
N ARG A 112 -1.44 15.39 -7.90
CA ARG A 112 -2.08 16.46 -8.68
C ARG A 112 -3.14 17.20 -7.89
N GLU A 113 -3.93 16.49 -7.08
CA GLU A 113 -4.96 17.09 -6.24
C GLU A 113 -4.36 17.97 -5.14
N ILE A 114 -3.34 17.49 -4.42
CA ILE A 114 -2.65 18.24 -3.38
C ILE A 114 -1.97 19.47 -3.97
N ASN A 115 -1.37 19.37 -5.17
CA ASN A 115 -0.81 20.52 -5.87
C ASN A 115 -1.88 21.60 -6.14
N GLY A 116 -3.06 21.18 -6.62
CA GLY A 116 -4.19 22.08 -6.80
C GLY A 116 -4.66 22.74 -5.49
N PHE A 117 -4.66 21.99 -4.37
CA PHE A 117 -4.94 22.56 -3.05
C PHE A 117 -3.90 23.59 -2.61
N ALA A 118 -2.61 23.30 -2.82
CA ALA A 118 -1.53 24.23 -2.48
C ALA A 118 -1.66 25.54 -3.27
N ALA A 119 -1.89 25.46 -4.58
CA ALA A 119 -2.06 26.63 -5.43
C ALA A 119 -3.25 27.52 -4.99
N ARG A 120 -4.42 26.91 -4.74
CA ARG A 120 -5.60 27.65 -4.22
C ARG A 120 -5.36 28.23 -2.83
N SER A 121 -4.58 27.56 -2.00
CA SER A 121 -4.25 28.04 -0.65
C SER A 121 -3.33 29.26 -0.71
N ILE A 122 -2.35 29.27 -1.62
CA ILE A 122 -1.50 30.45 -1.86
C ILE A 122 -2.35 31.64 -2.30
N GLU A 123 -3.24 31.46 -3.28
CA GLU A 123 -4.14 32.53 -3.74
C GLU A 123 -5.03 33.07 -2.60
N ALA A 124 -5.58 32.18 -1.77
CA ALA A 124 -6.40 32.58 -0.63
C ALA A 124 -5.57 33.35 0.43
N LEU A 125 -4.32 32.94 0.66
CA LEU A 125 -3.42 33.61 1.59
C LEU A 125 -2.98 34.99 1.06
N ASP A 126 -2.70 35.14 -0.23
CA ASP A 126 -2.41 36.44 -0.86
C ASP A 126 -3.58 37.41 -0.69
N ASN A 127 -4.81 36.92 -0.88
CA ASN A 127 -6.01 37.72 -0.61
C ASN A 127 -6.11 38.13 0.86
N CYS A 128 -5.83 37.22 1.81
CA CYS A 128 -5.81 37.53 3.23
C CYS A 128 -4.75 38.59 3.59
N VAL A 129 -3.56 38.55 2.98
CA VAL A 129 -2.52 39.57 3.17
C VAL A 129 -3.01 40.94 2.70
N SER A 130 -3.68 40.98 1.54
CA SER A 130 -4.27 42.22 1.01
C SER A 130 -5.36 42.76 1.93
N GLU A 131 -6.27 41.91 2.40
CA GLU A 131 -7.34 42.29 3.33
C GLU A 131 -6.79 42.78 4.68
N ALA A 132 -5.78 42.09 5.24
CA ALA A 132 -5.14 42.52 6.48
C ALA A 132 -4.45 43.89 6.31
N SER A 133 -3.80 44.12 5.17
CA SER A 133 -3.16 45.41 4.87
C SER A 133 -4.20 46.54 4.75
N GLY A 134 -5.32 46.30 4.07
CA GLY A 134 -6.42 47.25 3.99
C GLY A 134 -7.10 47.51 5.35
N GLY A 135 -7.28 46.46 6.16
CA GLY A 135 -7.80 46.56 7.52
C GLY A 135 -6.90 47.41 8.43
N LEU A 136 -5.58 47.23 8.32
CA LEU A 136 -4.60 48.01 9.06
C LEU A 136 -4.67 49.50 8.72
N GLU A 137 -4.80 49.84 7.43
CA GLU A 137 -4.95 51.21 6.98
C GLU A 137 -6.26 51.85 7.47
N ALA A 138 -7.36 51.09 7.44
CA ALA A 138 -8.65 51.53 7.96
C ALA A 138 -8.60 51.82 9.47
N VAL A 139 -7.98 50.94 10.26
CA VAL A 139 -7.79 51.13 11.71
C VAL A 139 -6.93 52.36 11.99
N ARG A 140 -5.80 52.53 11.27
CA ARG A 140 -4.94 53.70 11.40
C ARG A 140 -5.68 55.00 11.10
N THR A 141 -6.57 54.97 10.11
CA THR A 141 -7.41 56.11 9.77
C THR A 141 -8.44 56.40 10.85
N ALA A 142 -9.16 55.39 11.34
CA ALA A 142 -10.10 55.55 12.44
C ALA A 142 -9.45 56.13 13.70
N ARG A 143 -8.24 55.67 14.05
CA ARG A 143 -7.47 56.21 15.17
C ARG A 143 -7.15 57.69 14.98
N ARG A 144 -6.72 58.09 13.79
CA ARG A 144 -6.39 59.49 13.46
C ARG A 144 -7.61 60.40 13.59
N GLU A 145 -8.74 59.98 13.04
CA GLU A 145 -10.01 60.73 13.14
C GLU A 145 -10.47 60.84 14.61
N THR A 146 -10.38 59.74 15.37
CA THR A 146 -10.73 59.74 16.81
C THR A 146 -9.85 60.70 17.61
N ARG A 147 -8.55 60.78 17.28
CA ARG A 147 -7.62 61.74 17.90
C ARG A 147 -7.97 63.18 17.57
N SER A 148 -8.33 63.47 16.31
CA SER A 148 -8.81 64.79 15.87
C SER A 148 -10.07 65.22 16.64
N ILE A 149 -11.00 64.30 16.88
CA ILE A 149 -12.18 64.53 17.73
C ILE A 149 -11.75 64.91 19.16
N GLY A 150 -10.75 64.23 19.73
CA GLY A 150 -10.18 64.57 21.04
C GLY A 150 -9.62 65.99 21.12
N GLU A 151 -8.91 66.44 20.08
CA GLU A 151 -8.38 67.80 19.98
C GLU A 151 -9.50 68.85 19.91
N ALA A 152 -10.59 68.54 19.19
CA ALA A 152 -11.78 69.38 19.15
C ALA A 152 -12.43 69.51 20.54
N PHE A 153 -12.57 68.42 21.30
CA PHE A 153 -13.10 68.46 22.67
C PHE A 153 -12.21 69.23 23.63
N ALA A 154 -10.88 69.11 23.51
CA ALA A 154 -9.96 69.93 24.30
C ALA A 154 -10.16 71.44 24.04
N THR A 155 -10.39 71.81 22.78
CA THR A 155 -10.72 73.20 22.41
C THR A 155 -12.06 73.64 23.00
N ILE A 156 -13.07 72.77 23.01
CA ILE A 156 -14.38 73.05 23.62
C ILE A 156 -14.22 73.25 25.13
N ASP A 157 -13.45 72.41 25.83
CA ASP A 157 -13.18 72.55 27.27
C ASP A 157 -12.61 73.93 27.61
N GLU A 158 -11.63 74.41 26.85
CA GLU A 158 -11.07 75.76 27.04
C GLU A 158 -12.13 76.87 26.88
N ARG A 159 -13.01 76.75 25.87
CA ARG A 159 -14.09 77.72 25.63
C ARG A 159 -15.14 77.70 26.74
N VAL A 160 -15.48 76.52 27.25
CA VAL A 160 -16.43 76.34 28.36
C VAL A 160 -15.86 76.96 29.64
N ARG A 161 -14.57 76.73 29.95
CA ARG A 161 -13.89 77.39 31.09
C ARG A 161 -13.86 78.90 30.96
N ALA A 162 -13.63 79.42 29.76
CA ALA A 162 -13.67 80.86 29.51
C ALA A 162 -15.08 81.45 29.76
N LEU A 163 -16.13 80.73 29.35
CA LEU A 163 -17.53 81.12 29.58
C LEU A 163 -17.90 81.07 31.06
N GLU A 164 -17.44 80.05 31.80
CA GLU A 164 -17.62 79.93 33.25
C GLU A 164 -17.02 81.14 33.98
N ASN A 165 -15.77 81.51 33.64
CA ASN A 165 -15.10 82.67 34.20
C ASN A 165 -15.83 83.98 33.87
N ALA A 166 -16.30 84.14 32.63
CA ALA A 166 -17.08 85.32 32.24
C ALA A 166 -18.40 85.43 33.01
N ALA A 167 -19.10 84.31 33.21
CA ALA A 167 -20.34 84.27 33.99
C ALA A 167 -20.10 84.66 35.47
N GLN A 168 -18.99 84.20 36.07
CA GLN A 168 -18.60 84.60 37.43
C GLN A 168 -18.27 86.10 37.53
N GLN A 169 -17.55 86.66 36.54
CA GLN A 169 -17.27 88.10 36.48
C GLN A 169 -18.55 88.93 36.38
N ILE A 170 -19.50 88.51 35.54
CA ILE A 170 -20.80 89.18 35.41
C ILE A 170 -21.57 89.11 36.74
N THR A 171 -21.54 87.97 37.43
CA THR A 171 -22.16 87.81 38.76
C THR A 171 -21.64 88.87 39.74
N GLN A 172 -20.31 89.06 39.80
CA GLN A 172 -19.69 90.08 40.67
C GLN A 172 -20.11 91.51 40.31
N ILE A 173 -20.24 91.81 39.02
CA ILE A 173 -20.73 93.12 38.55
C ILE A 173 -22.19 93.32 38.96
N VAL A 174 -23.04 92.31 38.74
CA VAL A 174 -24.46 92.33 39.12
C VAL A 174 -24.63 92.54 40.63
N ASP A 175 -23.80 91.88 41.45
CA ASP A 175 -23.76 92.08 42.90
C ASP A 175 -23.40 93.51 43.30
N THR A 176 -22.42 94.08 42.63
CA THR A 176 -22.01 95.47 42.86
C THR A 176 -23.13 96.44 42.49
N ILE A 177 -23.81 96.23 41.36
CA ILE A 177 -24.95 97.07 40.94
C ILE A 177 -26.12 96.93 41.92
N ALA A 178 -26.43 95.71 42.37
CA ALA A 178 -27.47 95.47 43.36
C ALA A 178 -27.18 96.19 44.69
N ALA A 179 -25.91 96.17 45.14
CA ALA A 179 -25.46 96.92 46.31
C ALA A 179 -25.60 98.44 46.12
N ILE A 180 -25.20 98.98 44.96
CA ILE A 180 -25.36 100.41 44.63
C ILE A 180 -26.84 100.80 44.58
N ALA A 181 -27.70 99.98 43.98
CA ALA A 181 -29.14 100.22 43.93
C ALA A 181 -29.75 100.23 45.33
N GLY A 182 -29.34 99.30 46.21
CA GLY A 182 -29.73 99.26 47.62
C GLY A 182 -29.31 100.52 48.39
N GLN A 183 -28.06 100.95 48.22
CA GLN A 183 -27.56 102.20 48.82
C GLN A 183 -28.30 103.43 48.29
N THR A 184 -28.54 103.50 46.98
CA THR A 184 -29.26 104.60 46.32
C THR A 184 -30.71 104.68 46.80
N ASN A 185 -31.36 103.53 46.99
CA ASN A 185 -32.70 103.46 47.55
C ASN A 185 -32.74 103.96 49.01
N LEU A 186 -31.73 103.64 49.82
CA LEU A 186 -31.60 104.16 51.19
C LEU A 186 -31.33 105.67 51.21
N LEU A 187 -30.46 106.17 50.34
CA LEU A 187 -30.19 107.61 50.16
C LEU A 187 -31.47 108.36 49.74
N ALA A 188 -32.20 107.84 48.76
CA ALA A 188 -33.45 108.40 48.28
C ALA A 188 -34.55 108.38 49.36
N LEU A 189 -34.61 107.32 50.18
CA LEU A 189 -35.50 107.23 51.32
C LEU A 189 -35.18 108.32 52.36
N ASN A 190 -33.92 108.47 52.73
CA ASN A 190 -33.47 109.52 53.66
C ASN A 190 -33.78 110.93 53.11
N ALA A 191 -33.55 111.16 51.82
CA ALA A 191 -33.90 112.42 51.15
C ALA A 191 -35.41 112.67 51.13
N THR A 192 -36.23 111.63 50.93
CA THR A 192 -37.70 111.74 50.99
C THR A 192 -38.17 112.12 52.40
N ILE A 193 -37.55 111.53 53.44
CA ILE A 193 -37.83 111.86 54.85
C ILE A 193 -37.48 113.33 55.15
N GLU A 194 -36.30 113.79 54.73
CA GLU A 194 -35.86 115.16 55.00
C GLU A 194 -36.65 116.20 54.19
N ALA A 195 -37.04 115.87 52.95
CA ALA A 195 -37.93 116.69 52.13
C ALA A 195 -39.33 116.82 52.76
N ALA A 196 -39.87 115.76 53.36
CA ALA A 196 -41.11 115.82 54.12
C ALA A 196 -40.97 116.69 55.39
N ARG A 197 -39.79 116.68 56.02
CA ARG A 197 -39.45 117.47 57.21
C ARG A 197 -39.38 118.97 56.93
N ALA A 198 -38.97 119.36 55.72
CA ALA A 198 -38.90 120.75 55.26
C ALA A 198 -40.27 121.36 54.85
N GLY A 199 -41.37 120.59 54.90
CA GLY A 199 -42.72 121.09 54.63
C GLY A 199 -42.93 121.59 53.19
N GLU A 200 -43.57 122.75 53.02
CA GLU A 200 -43.88 123.34 51.69
C GLU A 200 -42.61 123.63 50.86
N ALA A 201 -41.48 123.99 51.49
CA ALA A 201 -40.22 124.27 50.80
C ALA A 201 -39.53 123.02 50.23
N GLY A 202 -39.82 121.83 50.78
CA GLY A 202 -39.23 120.55 50.37
C GLY A 202 -40.00 119.81 49.28
N ARG A 203 -41.16 120.32 48.84
CA ARG A 203 -42.11 119.60 47.98
C ARG A 203 -41.52 119.17 46.63
N GLY A 204 -40.70 120.01 46.00
CA GLY A 204 -39.98 119.67 44.77
C GLY A 204 -38.89 118.60 44.97
N PHE A 205 -38.18 118.65 46.10
CA PHE A 205 -37.18 117.65 46.47
C PHE A 205 -37.81 116.29 46.79
N ALA A 206 -38.99 116.26 47.40
CA ALA A 206 -39.71 115.02 47.69
C ALA A 206 -40.11 114.27 46.42
N VAL A 207 -40.51 114.97 45.35
CA VAL A 207 -40.82 114.37 44.04
C VAL A 207 -39.58 113.73 43.43
N VAL A 208 -38.45 114.44 43.41
CA VAL A 208 -37.18 113.91 42.89
C VAL A 208 -36.70 112.71 43.71
N ALA A 209 -36.76 112.79 45.04
CA ALA A 209 -36.36 111.69 45.91
C ALA A 209 -37.26 110.45 45.74
N GLY A 210 -38.57 110.64 45.55
CA GLY A 210 -39.51 109.57 45.21
C GLY A 210 -39.19 108.90 43.88
N GLU A 211 -38.81 109.67 42.86
CA GLU A 211 -38.41 109.15 41.55
C GLU A 211 -37.09 108.37 41.61
N VAL A 212 -36.09 108.87 42.34
CA VAL A 212 -34.81 108.15 42.57
C VAL A 212 -35.05 106.85 43.34
N LYS A 213 -35.97 106.85 44.32
CA LYS A 213 -36.37 105.64 45.06
C LYS A 213 -37.05 104.62 44.12
N ASN A 214 -37.93 105.07 43.25
CA ASN A 214 -38.57 104.20 42.27
C ASN A 214 -37.54 103.61 41.29
N LEU A 215 -36.65 104.45 40.75
CA LEU A 215 -35.62 104.05 39.80
C LEU A 215 -34.65 103.03 40.42
N SER A 216 -34.18 103.27 41.64
CA SER A 216 -33.33 102.31 42.36
C SER A 216 -34.05 100.98 42.66
N GLY A 217 -35.34 101.03 42.97
CA GLY A 217 -36.18 99.83 43.09
C GLY A 217 -36.40 99.06 41.77
N GLN A 218 -36.44 99.76 40.63
CA GLN A 218 -36.44 99.14 39.30
C GLN A 218 -35.07 98.53 38.98
N THR A 219 -33.98 99.22 39.31
CA THR A 219 -32.60 98.71 39.13
C THR A 219 -32.38 97.43 39.95
N ALA A 220 -32.85 97.38 41.20
CA ALA A 220 -32.76 96.19 42.05
C ALA A 220 -33.49 94.98 41.44
N ARG A 221 -34.72 95.17 40.95
CA ARG A 221 -35.49 94.12 40.26
C ARG A 221 -34.81 93.65 38.97
N ALA A 222 -34.30 94.59 38.17
CA ALA A 222 -33.57 94.25 36.95
C ALA A 222 -32.28 93.47 37.24
N THR A 223 -31.58 93.77 38.34
CA THR A 223 -30.39 93.01 38.76
C THR A 223 -30.75 91.62 39.27
N GLU A 224 -31.86 91.44 39.97
CA GLU A 224 -32.40 90.10 40.32
C GLU A 224 -32.72 89.26 39.07
N ASP A 225 -33.39 89.84 38.07
CA ASP A 225 -33.68 89.16 36.81
C ASP A 225 -32.41 88.75 36.05
N ILE A 226 -31.40 89.63 36.02
CA ILE A 226 -30.10 89.30 35.41
C ILE A 226 -29.42 88.19 36.20
N ARG A 227 -29.44 88.24 37.54
CA ARG A 227 -28.86 87.20 38.39
C ARG A 227 -29.45 85.83 38.08
N ALA A 228 -30.78 85.72 38.04
CA ALA A 228 -31.46 84.47 37.71
C ALA A 228 -31.06 83.93 36.31
N ARG A 229 -30.84 84.81 35.33
CA ARG A 229 -30.34 84.40 33.99
C ARG A 229 -28.90 83.92 34.03
N ILE A 230 -28.05 84.53 34.84
CA ILE A 230 -26.64 84.12 35.02
C ILE A 230 -26.54 82.79 35.77
N ASP A 231 -27.37 82.58 36.80
CA ASP A 231 -27.43 81.31 37.53
C ASP A 231 -27.84 80.15 36.59
N ASN A 232 -28.84 80.38 35.73
CA ASN A 232 -29.21 79.42 34.69
C ASN A 232 -28.05 79.16 33.71
N LEU A 233 -27.35 80.20 33.26
CA LEU A 233 -26.21 80.07 32.37
C LEU A 233 -25.07 79.26 33.02
N GLN A 234 -24.79 79.47 34.31
CA GLN A 234 -23.79 78.68 35.06
C GLN A 234 -24.19 77.20 35.17
N SER A 235 -25.48 76.92 35.38
CA SER A 235 -26.01 75.55 35.38
C SER A 235 -25.79 74.86 34.03
N GLU A 236 -26.11 75.54 32.92
CA GLU A 236 -25.90 75.03 31.56
C GLU A 236 -24.41 74.80 31.26
N VAL A 237 -23.53 75.73 31.67
CA VAL A 237 -22.07 75.58 31.55
C VAL A 237 -21.57 74.34 32.31
N THR A 238 -22.10 74.08 33.50
CA THR A 238 -21.74 72.90 34.30
C THR A 238 -22.18 71.61 33.60
N ALA A 239 -23.39 71.59 33.02
CA ALA A 239 -23.88 70.45 32.25
C ALA A 239 -23.03 70.19 30.99
N ILE A 240 -22.65 71.25 30.26
CA ILE A 240 -21.76 71.15 29.10
C ILE A 240 -20.39 70.60 29.51
N ARG A 241 -19.83 71.05 30.65
CA ARG A 241 -18.54 70.52 31.15
C ARG A 241 -18.61 69.02 31.38
N GLY A 242 -19.66 68.53 32.05
CA GLY A 242 -19.85 67.09 32.27
C GLY A 242 -19.97 66.29 30.96
N ALA A 243 -20.64 66.86 29.95
CA ALA A 243 -20.72 66.24 28.62
C ALA A 243 -19.37 66.19 27.91
N VAL A 244 -18.53 67.23 28.04
CA VAL A 244 -17.17 67.28 27.48
C VAL A 244 -16.26 66.27 28.19
N GLU A 245 -16.30 66.19 29.53
CA GLU A 245 -15.54 65.19 30.31
C GLU A 245 -15.87 63.76 29.83
N HIS A 246 -17.16 63.42 29.73
CA HIS A 246 -17.60 62.11 29.25
C HIS A 246 -17.20 61.84 27.79
N ALA A 247 -17.23 62.86 26.93
CA ALA A 247 -16.80 62.73 25.54
C ALA A 247 -15.29 62.48 25.43
N THR A 248 -14.47 63.14 26.25
CA THR A 248 -13.02 62.91 26.30
C THR A 248 -12.68 61.50 26.79
N GLU A 249 -13.40 60.99 27.80
CA GLU A 249 -13.27 59.58 28.23
C GLU A 249 -13.61 58.61 27.08
N SER A 250 -14.70 58.89 26.34
CA SER A 250 -15.13 58.07 25.20
C SER A 250 -14.09 58.08 24.06
N VAL A 251 -13.47 59.23 23.79
CA VAL A 251 -12.37 59.34 22.81
C VAL A 251 -11.16 58.53 23.26
N SER A 252 -10.77 58.62 24.53
CA SER A 252 -9.64 57.85 25.06
C SER A 252 -9.89 56.33 24.94
N ALA A 253 -11.10 55.89 25.26
CA ALA A 253 -11.50 54.50 25.06
C ALA A 253 -11.47 54.10 23.57
N GLY A 254 -11.92 54.97 22.68
CA GLY A 254 -11.88 54.75 21.22
C GLY A 254 -10.46 54.60 20.67
N VAL A 255 -9.51 55.43 21.13
CA VAL A 255 -8.08 55.29 20.77
C VAL A 255 -7.53 53.96 21.25
N GLY A 256 -7.80 53.58 22.51
CA GLY A 256 -7.35 52.29 23.05
C GLY A 256 -7.93 51.09 22.30
N ALA A 257 -9.20 51.15 21.89
CA ALA A 257 -9.82 50.13 21.06
C ALA A 257 -9.17 50.04 19.66
N ALA A 258 -8.82 51.18 19.06
CA ALA A 258 -8.14 51.21 17.77
C ALA A 258 -6.71 50.63 17.85
N ASP A 259 -5.96 50.93 18.92
CA ASP A 259 -4.63 50.35 19.13
C ASP A 259 -4.70 48.83 19.32
N GLN A 260 -5.69 48.33 20.07
CA GLN A 260 -5.91 46.90 20.22
C GLN A 260 -6.29 46.23 18.90
N ALA A 261 -7.12 46.89 18.09
CA ALA A 261 -7.47 46.40 16.76
C ALA A 261 -6.25 46.36 15.82
N GLU A 262 -5.38 47.36 15.87
CA GLU A 262 -4.13 47.39 15.09
C GLU A 262 -3.26 46.17 15.42
N HIS A 263 -3.02 45.91 16.70
CA HIS A 263 -2.24 44.74 17.14
C HIS A 263 -2.85 43.41 16.69
N SER A 264 -4.18 43.26 16.77
CA SER A 264 -4.86 42.03 16.33
C SER A 264 -4.72 41.81 14.81
N VAL A 265 -4.81 42.87 14.01
CA VAL A 265 -4.63 42.79 12.55
C VAL A 265 -3.18 42.46 12.20
N GLU A 266 -2.20 43.08 12.87
CA GLU A 266 -0.78 42.77 12.68
C GLU A 266 -0.44 41.32 13.05
N ALA A 267 -0.98 40.81 14.16
CA ALA A 267 -0.81 39.41 14.56
C ALA A 267 -1.38 38.45 13.50
N THR A 268 -2.59 38.74 13.00
CA THR A 268 -3.23 37.96 11.93
C THR A 268 -2.39 37.97 10.66
N ALA A 269 -1.84 39.13 10.25
CA ALA A 269 -0.97 39.22 9.09
C ALA A 269 0.31 38.37 9.25
N GLY A 270 0.86 38.31 10.47
CA GLY A 270 1.98 37.44 10.82
C GLY A 270 1.65 35.95 10.67
N GLU A 271 0.50 35.50 11.19
CA GLU A 271 0.03 34.12 11.05
C GLU A 271 -0.25 33.72 9.59
N VAL A 272 -0.81 34.64 8.80
CA VAL A 272 -1.01 34.45 7.36
C VAL A 272 0.32 34.30 6.63
N SER A 273 1.32 35.13 6.95
CA SER A 273 2.66 35.03 6.36
C SER A 273 3.35 33.70 6.71
N GLN A 274 3.21 33.24 7.96
CA GLN A 274 3.70 31.92 8.37
C GLN A 274 3.01 30.79 7.58
N SER A 275 1.68 30.87 7.44
CA SER A 275 0.90 29.91 6.68
C SER A 275 1.33 29.87 5.21
N HIS A 276 1.63 31.02 4.61
CA HIS A 276 2.16 31.12 3.25
C HIS A 276 3.50 30.38 3.12
N GLY A 277 4.39 30.52 4.11
CA GLY A 277 5.64 29.75 4.17
C GLY A 277 5.41 28.24 4.20
N LEU A 278 4.53 27.76 5.08
CA LEU A 278 4.21 26.33 5.21
C LEU A 278 3.60 25.74 3.93
N VAL A 279 2.71 26.47 3.26
CA VAL A 279 2.15 26.03 1.97
C VAL A 279 3.24 25.97 0.89
N GLY A 280 4.19 26.90 0.91
CA GLY A 280 5.38 26.84 0.04
C GLY A 280 6.24 25.59 0.27
N GLU A 281 6.44 25.19 1.53
CA GLU A 281 7.15 23.95 1.87
C GLU A 281 6.37 22.70 1.39
N ILE A 282 5.05 22.70 1.54
CA ILE A 282 4.18 21.64 1.01
C ILE A 282 4.32 21.55 -0.51
N ALA A 283 4.29 22.68 -1.23
CA ALA A 283 4.46 22.69 -2.69
C ALA A 283 5.81 22.08 -3.13
N ARG A 284 6.88 22.36 -2.39
CA ARG A 284 8.20 21.75 -2.62
C ARG A 284 8.19 20.23 -2.37
N ALA A 285 7.60 19.79 -1.26
CA ALA A 285 7.47 18.37 -0.95
C ALA A 285 6.66 17.61 -2.00
N ILE A 286 5.62 18.21 -2.56
CA ILE A 286 4.81 17.65 -3.65
C ILE A 286 5.66 17.48 -4.92
N ALA A 287 6.51 18.46 -5.25
CA ALA A 287 7.41 18.35 -6.40
C ALA A 287 8.40 17.19 -6.25
N GLU A 288 8.97 17.01 -5.05
CA GLU A 288 9.83 15.88 -4.73
C GLU A 288 9.07 14.53 -4.82
N GLN A 289 7.85 14.46 -4.27
CA GLN A 289 6.99 13.28 -4.39
C GLN A 289 6.61 12.95 -5.84
N SER A 290 6.38 13.95 -6.68
CA SER A 290 6.09 13.75 -8.11
C SER A 290 7.27 13.09 -8.82
N SER A 291 8.50 13.55 -8.56
CA SER A 291 9.72 12.91 -9.08
C SER A 291 9.86 11.46 -8.60
N ALA A 292 9.69 11.23 -7.29
CA ALA A 292 9.77 9.88 -6.71
C ALA A 292 8.70 8.94 -7.28
N THR A 293 7.49 9.44 -7.53
CA THR A 293 6.39 8.66 -8.12
C THR A 293 6.68 8.30 -9.57
N ALA A 294 7.30 9.20 -10.34
CA ALA A 294 7.75 8.90 -11.69
C ALA A 294 8.83 7.80 -11.72
N GLU A 295 9.76 7.82 -10.75
CA GLU A 295 10.76 6.75 -10.59
C GLU A 295 10.11 5.41 -10.21
N LEU A 296 9.13 5.43 -9.31
CA LEU A 296 8.35 4.24 -8.96
C LEU A 296 7.62 3.67 -10.18
N ALA A 297 6.98 4.51 -10.99
CA ALA A 297 6.32 4.09 -12.22
C ALA A 297 7.29 3.36 -13.16
N GLN A 298 8.50 3.91 -13.34
CA GLN A 298 9.54 3.26 -14.14
C GLN A 298 10.02 1.94 -13.52
N GLY A 299 10.15 1.88 -12.20
CA GLY A 299 10.48 0.66 -11.47
C GLY A 299 9.45 -0.45 -11.70
N VAL A 300 8.16 -0.12 -11.56
CA VAL A 300 7.05 -1.07 -11.79
C VAL A 300 7.04 -1.55 -13.24
N MET A 301 7.24 -0.67 -14.22
CA MET A 301 7.32 -1.05 -15.62
C MET A 301 8.48 -2.01 -15.91
N ARG A 302 9.64 -1.82 -15.26
CA ARG A 302 10.75 -2.79 -15.36
C ARG A 302 10.39 -4.12 -14.74
N ILE A 303 9.82 -4.15 -13.53
CA ILE A 303 9.42 -5.39 -12.86
C ILE A 303 8.41 -6.17 -13.72
N ALA A 304 7.41 -5.49 -14.29
CA ALA A 304 6.44 -6.11 -15.18
C ALA A 304 7.09 -6.68 -16.46
N SER A 305 8.07 -5.98 -17.03
CA SER A 305 8.85 -6.47 -18.17
C SER A 305 9.69 -7.71 -17.81
N ASP A 306 10.36 -7.68 -16.67
CA ASP A 306 11.21 -8.77 -16.19
C ASP A 306 10.36 -10.00 -15.86
N ALA A 307 9.20 -9.82 -15.23
CA ALA A 307 8.23 -10.89 -14.98
C ALA A 307 7.73 -11.53 -16.28
N ARG A 308 7.44 -10.72 -17.30
CA ARG A 308 7.04 -11.23 -18.63
C ARG A 308 8.14 -12.05 -19.28
N GLN A 309 9.38 -11.56 -19.28
CA GLN A 309 10.52 -12.29 -19.82
C GLN A 309 10.80 -13.58 -19.05
N ALA A 310 10.69 -13.54 -17.72
CA ALA A 310 10.84 -14.72 -16.87
C ALA A 310 9.76 -15.77 -17.20
N ARG A 311 8.51 -15.34 -17.44
CA ARG A 311 7.42 -16.22 -17.86
C ARG A 311 7.73 -16.90 -19.19
N GLU A 312 8.14 -16.14 -20.20
CA GLU A 312 8.51 -16.67 -21.52
C GLU A 312 9.65 -17.71 -21.44
N ARG A 313 10.69 -17.42 -20.65
CA ARG A 313 11.79 -18.37 -20.41
C ARG A 313 11.29 -19.63 -19.73
N THR A 314 10.43 -19.49 -18.73
CA THR A 314 9.88 -20.63 -17.98
C THR A 314 9.02 -21.51 -18.88
N GLU A 315 8.16 -20.91 -19.72
CA GLU A 315 7.37 -21.62 -20.73
C GLU A 315 8.25 -22.38 -21.75
N ALA A 316 9.34 -21.77 -22.21
CA ALA A 316 10.29 -22.43 -23.11
C ALA A 316 10.97 -23.65 -22.45
N VAL A 317 11.34 -23.55 -21.18
CA VAL A 317 11.93 -24.68 -20.44
C VAL A 317 10.91 -25.79 -20.22
N VAL A 318 9.66 -25.45 -19.88
CA VAL A 318 8.54 -26.43 -19.77
C VAL A 318 8.37 -27.20 -21.08
N ALA A 319 8.39 -26.50 -22.23
CA ALA A 319 8.27 -27.12 -23.54
C ALA A 319 9.45 -28.05 -23.87
N ALA A 320 10.69 -27.63 -23.57
CA ALA A 320 11.89 -28.44 -23.80
C ALA A 320 11.91 -29.72 -22.93
N ALA A 321 11.48 -29.60 -21.68
CA ALA A 321 11.37 -30.74 -20.78
C ALA A 321 10.29 -31.73 -21.22
N ALA A 322 9.12 -31.25 -21.67
CA ALA A 322 8.09 -32.11 -22.26
C ALA A 322 8.60 -32.89 -23.48
N GLY A 323 9.41 -32.25 -24.34
CA GLY A 323 10.08 -32.92 -25.45
C GLY A 323 11.06 -34.01 -25.00
N SER A 324 11.84 -33.74 -23.94
CA SER A 324 12.77 -34.72 -23.35
C SER A 324 12.02 -35.92 -22.77
N GLU A 325 10.91 -35.69 -22.07
CA GLU A 325 10.07 -36.77 -21.53
C GLU A 325 9.47 -37.67 -22.60
N ALA A 326 9.08 -37.11 -23.76
CA ALA A 326 8.60 -37.91 -24.88
C ALA A 326 9.68 -38.88 -25.41
N VAL A 327 10.93 -38.41 -25.51
CA VAL A 327 12.09 -39.24 -25.92
C VAL A 327 12.38 -40.33 -24.89
N ILE A 328 12.34 -39.99 -23.60
CA ILE A 328 12.51 -40.95 -22.50
C ILE A 328 11.43 -42.03 -22.53
N GLY A 329 10.16 -41.62 -22.67
CA GLY A 329 9.03 -42.54 -22.73
C GLY A 329 9.16 -43.54 -23.88
N SER A 330 9.56 -43.07 -25.06
CA SER A 330 9.87 -43.92 -26.22
C SER A 330 11.02 -44.89 -25.93
N SER A 331 12.10 -44.40 -25.30
CA SER A 331 13.27 -45.23 -24.96
C SER A 331 12.93 -46.33 -23.94
N LEU A 332 12.15 -46.00 -22.90
CA LEU A 332 11.64 -46.98 -21.94
C LEU A 332 10.74 -48.01 -22.61
N GLN A 333 9.87 -47.59 -23.53
CA GLN A 333 9.00 -48.52 -24.26
C GLN A 333 9.80 -49.51 -25.13
N GLU A 334 10.87 -49.06 -25.80
CA GLU A 334 11.75 -49.96 -26.58
C GLU A 334 12.54 -50.90 -25.68
N LEU A 335 13.05 -50.43 -24.54
CA LEU A 335 13.72 -51.27 -23.54
C LEU A 335 12.79 -52.32 -22.94
N GLY A 336 11.51 -51.97 -22.73
CA GLY A 336 10.50 -52.89 -22.21
C GLY A 336 10.14 -54.04 -23.15
N LYS A 337 10.52 -53.98 -24.44
CA LYS A 337 10.40 -55.12 -25.37
C LYS A 337 11.51 -56.17 -25.16
N ARG A 338 12.54 -55.85 -24.38
CA ARG A 338 13.66 -56.73 -24.04
C ARG A 338 13.44 -57.33 -22.65
N ALA A 339 13.86 -58.57 -22.42
CA ALA A 339 13.75 -59.25 -21.13
C ALA A 339 14.80 -58.76 -20.11
N ILE A 340 14.75 -57.47 -19.75
CA ILE A 340 15.68 -56.84 -18.81
C ILE A 340 15.24 -57.17 -17.36
N PRO A 341 16.14 -57.69 -16.51
CA PRO A 341 15.85 -57.93 -15.10
C PRO A 341 15.37 -56.67 -14.38
N ASP A 342 14.42 -56.83 -13.46
CA ASP A 342 13.90 -55.75 -12.61
C ASP A 342 13.35 -54.51 -13.37
N TYR A 343 13.03 -54.66 -14.66
CA TYR A 343 12.51 -53.59 -15.52
C TYR A 343 11.35 -52.83 -14.89
N VAL A 344 10.39 -53.55 -14.30
CA VAL A 344 9.21 -52.95 -13.66
C VAL A 344 9.59 -52.12 -12.43
N LEU A 345 10.61 -52.54 -11.66
CA LEU A 345 11.10 -51.81 -10.50
C LEU A 345 11.75 -50.49 -10.91
N HIS A 346 12.60 -50.51 -11.93
CA HIS A 346 13.21 -49.31 -12.49
C HIS A 346 12.15 -48.37 -13.08
N CYS A 347 11.19 -48.88 -13.86
CA CYS A 347 10.09 -48.05 -14.40
C CYS A 347 9.21 -47.45 -13.30
N ALA A 348 8.94 -48.18 -12.22
CA ALA A 348 8.14 -47.68 -11.10
C ALA A 348 8.76 -46.42 -10.47
N LYS A 349 10.10 -46.34 -10.38
CA LYS A 349 10.79 -45.14 -9.88
C LYS A 349 10.45 -43.90 -10.71
N SER A 350 10.51 -44.04 -12.04
CA SER A 350 10.15 -42.97 -12.99
C SER A 350 8.66 -42.62 -12.91
N ASP A 351 7.78 -43.62 -12.93
CA ASP A 351 6.32 -43.43 -12.86
C ASP A 351 5.90 -42.60 -11.63
N HIS A 352 6.50 -42.87 -10.46
CA HIS A 352 6.23 -42.10 -9.23
C HIS A 352 6.65 -40.63 -9.30
N LEU A 353 7.81 -40.34 -9.91
CA LEU A 353 8.26 -38.95 -10.05
C LEU A 353 7.50 -38.18 -11.13
N ILE A 354 7.10 -38.83 -12.23
CA ILE A 354 6.20 -38.24 -13.23
C ILE A 354 4.86 -37.87 -12.58
N TRP A 355 4.35 -38.74 -11.71
CA TRP A 355 3.10 -38.50 -10.98
C TRP A 355 3.22 -37.32 -10.00
N LYS A 356 4.30 -37.29 -9.19
CA LYS A 356 4.64 -36.16 -8.32
C LYS A 356 4.74 -34.84 -9.09
N LYS A 357 5.43 -34.84 -10.23
CA LYS A 357 5.58 -33.66 -11.10
C LYS A 357 4.24 -33.12 -11.57
N ARG A 358 3.31 -33.99 -12.01
CA ARG A 358 1.97 -33.57 -12.44
C ARG A 358 1.21 -32.87 -11.32
N LEU A 359 1.25 -33.43 -10.11
CA LEU A 359 0.65 -32.82 -8.91
C LEU A 359 1.29 -31.47 -8.56
N ALA A 360 2.61 -31.35 -8.65
CA ALA A 360 3.29 -30.07 -8.47
C ALA A 360 2.84 -29.01 -9.50
N GLY A 361 2.68 -29.43 -10.76
CA GLY A 361 2.16 -28.58 -11.83
C GLY A 361 0.73 -28.08 -11.56
N MET A 362 -0.11 -28.91 -10.94
CA MET A 362 -1.45 -28.50 -10.53
C MET A 362 -1.41 -27.44 -9.43
N LEU A 363 -0.60 -27.62 -8.39
CA LEU A 363 -0.52 -26.68 -7.26
C LEU A 363 -0.11 -25.25 -7.67
N VAL A 364 0.63 -25.12 -8.78
CA VAL A 364 1.06 -23.81 -9.31
C VAL A 364 0.16 -23.31 -10.45
N GLY A 365 -0.92 -24.04 -10.76
CA GLY A 365 -1.90 -23.69 -11.79
C GLY A 365 -1.40 -23.83 -13.22
N VAL A 366 -0.43 -24.71 -13.49
CA VAL A 366 -0.01 -25.06 -14.88
C VAL A 366 -0.64 -26.36 -15.38
N ALA A 367 -1.26 -27.14 -14.51
CA ALA A 367 -2.01 -28.34 -14.86
C ALA A 367 -3.33 -28.39 -14.06
N GLN A 368 -4.27 -29.19 -14.53
CA GLN A 368 -5.49 -29.52 -13.80
C GLN A 368 -5.55 -31.04 -13.69
N LEU A 369 -5.79 -31.55 -12.48
CA LEU A 369 -5.91 -32.98 -12.20
C LEU A 369 -7.15 -33.18 -11.34
N GLU A 370 -7.99 -34.12 -11.75
CA GLU A 370 -9.09 -34.57 -10.90
C GLU A 370 -8.67 -35.78 -10.08
N GLU A 371 -9.26 -35.93 -8.89
CA GLU A 371 -8.99 -37.07 -8.02
C GLU A 371 -9.27 -38.41 -8.72
N SER A 372 -10.30 -38.44 -9.56
CA SER A 372 -10.72 -39.63 -10.33
C SER A 372 -9.69 -40.07 -11.38
N GLU A 373 -8.81 -39.18 -11.81
CA GLU A 373 -7.73 -39.47 -12.76
C GLU A 373 -6.50 -40.09 -12.05
N LEU A 374 -6.47 -40.04 -10.72
CA LEU A 374 -5.40 -40.58 -9.90
C LEU A 374 -5.69 -42.05 -9.57
N SER A 375 -4.91 -42.94 -10.19
CA SER A 375 -4.99 -44.38 -9.94
C SER A 375 -4.75 -44.71 -8.47
N ASP A 376 -5.37 -45.79 -7.99
CA ASP A 376 -5.07 -46.34 -6.67
C ASP A 376 -3.71 -47.07 -6.66
N HIS A 377 -3.07 -47.15 -5.50
CA HIS A 377 -1.78 -47.82 -5.31
C HIS A 377 -1.80 -49.30 -5.74
N LYS A 378 -2.96 -49.98 -5.76
CA LYS A 378 -3.08 -51.35 -6.28
C LYS A 378 -3.32 -51.42 -7.78
N ALA A 379 -3.88 -50.36 -8.37
CA ALA A 379 -4.21 -50.30 -9.79
C ALA A 379 -3.04 -49.79 -10.66
N CYS A 380 -2.02 -49.18 -10.05
CA CYS A 380 -0.83 -48.69 -10.74
C CYS A 380 0.10 -49.85 -11.19
N ARG A 381 1.08 -49.56 -12.05
CA ARG A 381 2.05 -50.54 -12.57
C ARG A 381 2.77 -51.26 -11.43
N LEU A 382 3.27 -50.50 -10.44
CA LEU A 382 3.96 -51.06 -9.28
C LEU A 382 3.04 -51.91 -8.41
N GLY A 383 1.78 -51.49 -8.20
CA GLY A 383 0.80 -52.23 -7.41
C GLY A 383 0.43 -53.58 -8.00
N LYS A 384 0.16 -53.61 -9.32
CA LYS A 384 -0.10 -54.85 -10.05
C LYS A 384 1.08 -55.82 -9.97
N TRP A 385 2.29 -55.29 -10.15
CA TRP A 385 3.52 -56.06 -9.99
C TRP A 385 3.71 -56.55 -8.55
N TYR A 386 3.45 -55.71 -7.54
CA TYR A 386 3.60 -56.04 -6.13
C TYR A 386 2.74 -57.24 -5.73
N GLU A 387 1.46 -57.23 -6.12
CA GLU A 387 0.56 -58.34 -5.80
C GLU A 387 0.94 -59.62 -6.56
N ALA A 388 1.37 -59.52 -7.82
CA ALA A 388 1.83 -60.67 -8.61
C ALA A 388 3.14 -61.27 -8.08
N ALA A 389 4.06 -60.43 -7.62
CA ALA A 389 5.39 -60.82 -7.15
C ALA A 389 5.42 -61.25 -5.67
N ARG A 390 4.30 -61.12 -4.94
CA ARG A 390 4.22 -61.30 -3.49
C ARG A 390 4.77 -62.63 -3.00
N ALA A 391 4.44 -63.73 -3.68
CA ALA A 391 4.90 -65.07 -3.30
C ALA A 391 6.43 -65.21 -3.37
N ASP A 392 7.06 -64.60 -4.39
CA ASP A 392 8.49 -64.78 -4.67
C ASP A 392 9.39 -63.76 -3.95
N TYR A 393 8.83 -62.60 -3.58
CA TYR A 393 9.59 -61.46 -3.05
C TYR A 393 9.34 -61.18 -1.56
N SER A 394 8.36 -61.83 -0.91
CA SER A 394 8.08 -61.64 0.54
C SER A 394 9.27 -61.91 1.47
N ARG A 395 10.29 -62.63 1.00
CA ARG A 395 11.52 -62.89 1.75
C ARG A 395 12.45 -61.68 1.87
N TYR A 396 12.27 -60.65 1.04
CA TYR A 396 13.11 -59.46 1.03
C TYR A 396 12.52 -58.38 1.93
N PRO A 397 13.24 -57.89 2.96
CA PRO A 397 12.73 -56.84 3.84
C PRO A 397 12.30 -55.57 3.10
N ALA A 398 13.02 -55.21 2.03
CA ALA A 398 12.71 -54.04 1.22
C ALA A 398 11.36 -54.17 0.49
N PHE A 399 10.97 -55.39 0.10
CA PHE A 399 9.66 -55.66 -0.51
C PHE A 399 8.52 -55.46 0.49
N VAL A 400 8.68 -55.89 1.74
CA VAL A 400 7.66 -55.67 2.79
C VAL A 400 7.57 -54.18 3.16
N ALA A 401 8.71 -53.50 3.22
CA ALA A 401 8.78 -52.07 3.56
C ALA A 401 8.15 -51.16 2.49
N LEU A 402 7.94 -51.64 1.26
CA LEU A 402 7.44 -50.84 0.14
C LEU A 402 5.93 -50.54 0.21
N GLU A 403 5.12 -51.43 0.77
CA GLU A 403 3.64 -51.37 0.68
C GLU A 403 3.06 -50.10 1.35
N ALA A 404 3.49 -49.82 2.58
CA ALA A 404 3.00 -48.68 3.36
C ALA A 404 3.36 -47.30 2.76
N PRO A 405 4.62 -46.99 2.41
CA PRO A 405 4.96 -45.71 1.78
C PRO A 405 4.31 -45.57 0.40
N HIS A 406 4.17 -46.67 -0.36
CA HIS A 406 3.47 -46.65 -1.64
C HIS A 406 1.99 -46.27 -1.50
N ALA A 407 1.27 -46.84 -0.53
CA ALA A 407 -0.11 -46.45 -0.24
C ALA A 407 -0.21 -44.97 0.18
N ARG A 408 0.73 -44.49 1.02
CA ARG A 408 0.79 -43.08 1.45
C ARG A 408 0.98 -42.11 0.27
N VAL A 409 1.83 -42.44 -0.70
CA VAL A 409 2.02 -41.62 -1.92
C VAL A 409 0.68 -41.39 -2.61
N HIS A 410 -0.08 -42.46 -2.87
CA HIS A 410 -1.37 -42.36 -3.56
C HIS A 410 -2.44 -41.61 -2.75
N ASP A 411 -2.55 -41.89 -1.45
CA ASP A 411 -3.50 -41.20 -0.57
C ASP A 411 -3.21 -39.70 -0.48
N ALA A 412 -1.95 -39.34 -0.22
CA ALA A 412 -1.52 -37.95 -0.10
C ALA A 412 -1.70 -37.17 -1.41
N GLY A 413 -1.43 -37.80 -2.56
CA GLY A 413 -1.66 -37.16 -3.86
C GLY A 413 -3.13 -36.92 -4.18
N LYS A 414 -4.02 -37.88 -3.85
CA LYS A 414 -5.47 -37.69 -3.97
C LYS A 414 -5.99 -36.58 -3.06
N ARG A 415 -5.50 -36.53 -1.81
CA ARG A 415 -5.82 -35.43 -0.88
C ARG A 415 -5.34 -34.09 -1.39
N ALA A 416 -4.13 -34.01 -1.96
CA ALA A 416 -3.60 -32.78 -2.53
C ALA A 416 -4.47 -32.27 -3.70
N ALA A 417 -4.87 -33.15 -4.63
CA ALA A 417 -5.77 -32.79 -5.72
C ALA A 417 -7.16 -32.34 -5.25
N ARG A 418 -7.77 -33.09 -4.32
CA ARG A 418 -9.07 -32.73 -3.75
C ARG A 418 -9.04 -31.38 -3.04
N ALA A 419 -8.02 -31.13 -2.21
CA ALA A 419 -7.87 -29.88 -1.48
C ALA A 419 -7.67 -28.69 -2.43
N PHE A 420 -6.84 -28.86 -3.46
CA PHE A 420 -6.61 -27.84 -4.48
C PHE A 420 -7.90 -27.51 -5.25
N ASN A 421 -8.64 -28.52 -5.72
CA ASN A 421 -9.90 -28.32 -6.45
C ASN A 421 -11.01 -27.72 -5.57
N ALA A 422 -10.91 -27.88 -4.25
CA ALA A 422 -11.80 -27.22 -3.27
C ALA A 422 -11.36 -25.78 -2.92
N GLY A 423 -10.21 -25.31 -3.43
CA GLY A 423 -9.65 -23.99 -3.14
C GLY A 423 -8.84 -23.88 -1.84
N ASP A 424 -8.61 -24.99 -1.13
CA ASP A 424 -7.79 -25.03 0.09
C ASP A 424 -6.32 -25.30 -0.27
N LEU A 425 -5.62 -24.23 -0.65
CA LEU A 425 -4.21 -24.30 -1.07
C LEU A 425 -3.29 -24.77 0.07
N ALA A 426 -3.58 -24.40 1.32
CA ALA A 426 -2.75 -24.76 2.46
C ALA A 426 -2.81 -26.26 2.77
N ALA A 427 -4.01 -26.84 2.75
CA ALA A 427 -4.18 -28.28 2.88
C ALA A 427 -3.57 -29.04 1.69
N ALA A 428 -3.67 -28.49 0.48
CA ALA A 428 -3.08 -29.08 -0.72
C ALA A 428 -1.54 -29.15 -0.64
N GLU A 429 -0.88 -28.08 -0.20
CA GLU A 429 0.57 -28.05 -0.01
C GLU A 429 1.05 -28.98 1.11
N LEU A 430 0.29 -29.08 2.21
CA LEU A 430 0.60 -30.00 3.29
C LEU A 430 0.54 -31.46 2.82
N ALA A 431 -0.54 -31.84 2.13
CA ALA A 431 -0.68 -33.17 1.54
C ALA A 431 0.40 -33.45 0.49
N PHE A 432 0.80 -32.45 -0.30
CA PHE A 432 1.90 -32.61 -1.25
C PHE A 432 3.25 -32.89 -0.57
N ARG A 433 3.58 -32.18 0.53
CA ARG A 433 4.80 -32.47 1.30
C ARG A 433 4.84 -33.89 1.85
N GLU A 434 3.70 -34.38 2.33
CA GLU A 434 3.58 -35.77 2.79
C GLU A 434 3.81 -36.77 1.63
N LEU A 435 3.30 -36.45 0.44
CA LEU A 435 3.60 -37.23 -0.78
C LEU A 435 5.08 -37.21 -1.12
N GLU A 436 5.77 -36.06 -1.00
CA GLU A 436 7.21 -35.97 -1.28
C GLU A 436 8.03 -36.89 -0.36
N GLU A 437 7.71 -36.89 0.93
CA GLU A 437 8.34 -37.76 1.92
C GLU A 437 8.07 -39.24 1.63
N ALA A 438 6.81 -39.61 1.40
CA ALA A 438 6.43 -40.98 1.10
C ALA A 438 7.04 -41.48 -0.23
N SER A 439 7.14 -40.62 -1.24
CA SER A 439 7.77 -40.93 -2.52
C SER A 439 9.26 -41.22 -2.35
N GLY A 440 9.97 -40.44 -1.54
CA GLY A 440 11.37 -40.72 -1.20
C GLY A 440 11.56 -42.11 -0.55
N ALA A 441 10.65 -42.49 0.35
CA ALA A 441 10.67 -43.82 0.97
C ALA A 441 10.38 -44.95 -0.04
N VAL A 442 9.48 -44.74 -1.00
CA VAL A 442 9.24 -45.70 -2.10
C VAL A 442 10.49 -45.88 -2.96
N ILE A 443 11.13 -44.78 -3.37
CA ILE A 443 12.35 -44.82 -4.18
C ILE A 443 13.47 -45.57 -3.45
N SER A 444 13.69 -45.29 -2.17
CA SER A 444 14.68 -45.99 -1.35
C SER A 444 14.39 -47.50 -1.24
N ALA A 445 13.13 -47.87 -1.00
CA ALA A 445 12.75 -49.27 -0.90
C ALA A 445 12.90 -50.02 -2.24
N LEU A 446 12.66 -49.35 -3.37
CA LEU A 446 12.90 -49.92 -4.70
C LEU A 446 14.41 -50.13 -4.95
N ASP A 447 15.26 -49.17 -4.57
CA ASP A 447 16.71 -49.31 -4.69
C ASP A 447 17.28 -50.43 -3.82
N ASP A 448 16.84 -50.53 -2.57
CA ASP A 448 17.22 -51.61 -1.66
C ASP A 448 16.75 -52.98 -2.19
N LEU A 449 15.58 -53.03 -2.81
CA LEU A 449 15.04 -54.26 -3.38
C LEU A 449 15.84 -54.71 -4.60
N ILE A 450 16.19 -53.80 -5.51
CA ILE A 450 17.03 -54.07 -6.69
C ILE A 450 18.42 -54.56 -6.25
N ALA A 451 19.00 -53.97 -5.20
CA ALA A 451 20.27 -54.43 -4.65
C ALA A 451 20.18 -55.84 -4.05
N GLN A 452 19.10 -56.14 -3.32
CA GLN A 452 18.86 -57.46 -2.72
C GLN A 452 18.60 -58.55 -3.77
N THR A 453 17.90 -58.24 -4.86
CA THR A 453 17.60 -59.18 -5.95
C THR A 453 18.83 -59.47 -6.81
N SER A 454 19.68 -58.47 -7.03
CA SER A 454 20.93 -58.59 -7.79
C SER A 454 21.99 -59.45 -7.08
N ALA A 455 21.97 -59.50 -5.75
CA ALA A 455 22.93 -60.26 -4.94
C ALA A 455 22.57 -61.75 -4.74
N ALA A 456 21.37 -62.19 -5.14
CA ALA A 456 20.90 -63.56 -4.90
C ALA A 456 21.38 -64.55 -6.00
N PRO A 457 22.11 -65.63 -5.66
CA PRO A 457 22.54 -66.61 -6.65
C PRO A 457 21.36 -67.49 -7.13
N GLY A 458 21.14 -67.53 -8.44
CA GLY A 458 20.30 -68.53 -9.12
C GLY A 458 18.85 -68.14 -9.40
N ARG A 459 18.62 -67.22 -10.35
CA ARG A 459 17.29 -67.08 -10.97
C ARG A 459 17.26 -67.65 -12.39
N GLY A 460 16.58 -68.80 -12.50
CA GLY A 460 15.84 -69.18 -13.70
C GLY A 460 14.64 -68.24 -13.86
N HIS A 461 14.38 -67.86 -15.11
CA HIS A 461 13.36 -66.93 -15.54
C HIS A 461 11.95 -67.39 -15.15
N ALA A 462 11.20 -66.54 -14.44
CA ALA A 462 9.75 -66.50 -14.56
C ALA A 462 9.41 -65.23 -15.34
N ALA A 463 9.16 -65.40 -16.64
CA ALA A 463 8.52 -64.38 -17.45
C ALA A 463 7.08 -64.20 -16.93
N MET A 464 6.84 -63.14 -16.16
CA MET A 464 5.50 -62.62 -15.93
C MET A 464 5.38 -61.29 -16.68
N ILE A 465 5.08 -61.41 -17.98
CA ILE A 465 4.49 -60.32 -18.77
C ILE A 465 2.98 -60.55 -18.75
N ALA A 466 2.26 -59.59 -18.15
CA ALA A 466 0.88 -59.27 -18.45
C ALA A 466 0.73 -57.75 -18.40
#